data_AF-A0A2H1H8W9-F1
#
_entry.id   AF-A0A2H1H8W9-F1
#
_cell.length_a   1.000
_cell.length_b   1.000
_cell.length_c   1.000
_cell.angle_alpha   90.00
_cell.angle_beta   90.00
_cell.angle_gamma   90.00
#
_symmetry.space_group_name_H-M   'P 1'
#
loop_
_entity.id
_entity.type
_entity.pdbx_description
1 polymer ?
#
loop_
_entity_poly.entity_id
_entity_poly.type
_entity_poly.pdbx_seq_one_letter_code
_entity_poly.pdbx_strand_id
1 'polypeptide(L)'
;MSAPSPLDESPLPFLFLMSNLKHLPRTGWLRTVEAPESVGSHSFRLALMGGFAPPPLDRMKCMFIGLCHDLAESVVGDIPTYAGVPKEEKHKRESLAFRFIADLVKPCNAAFADEITSAWLDYEEGRTEEGRWMKEMDKLECLIQAHEYEQATFAEKDLEEFQGLTSKISSTDGTAWLELLRGERSAHMSKRLHRLPIVFVTGREDMLEKHYARLCAELGFKHISLSDVLHDFSRRQNDLHTQFVRDCLRENIEVPAVLVVSLLEKKIQEVSTEEKEWVLVSGFPSSKEQLLEFERKNQYRNYTVLLSQPHAWVLREGGVMGFCC
;
A
#
# COMPACT_ATOMS: atom_id res chain seq x y z
N MET A 1 -18.83 -45.23 -14.67
CA MET A 1 -18.03 -43.99 -14.51
C MET A 1 -16.61 -44.34 -14.91
N SER A 2 -16.00 -43.56 -15.80
CA SER A 2 -14.57 -43.72 -16.13
C SER A 2 -13.72 -43.40 -14.90
N ALA A 3 -12.57 -44.04 -14.77
CA ALA A 3 -11.60 -43.67 -13.74
C ALA A 3 -11.19 -42.19 -13.91
N PRO A 4 -10.90 -41.45 -12.82
CA PRO A 4 -10.37 -40.10 -12.91
C PRO A 4 -9.08 -40.11 -13.74
N SER A 5 -8.87 -39.06 -14.53
CA SER A 5 -7.60 -38.93 -15.26
C SER A 5 -6.45 -38.60 -14.29
N PRO A 6 -5.18 -38.87 -14.64
CA PRO A 6 -4.05 -38.42 -13.83
C PRO A 6 -4.01 -36.92 -13.58
N LEU A 7 -4.65 -36.11 -14.44
CA LEU A 7 -4.82 -34.68 -14.23
C LEU A 7 -5.81 -34.40 -13.09
N ASP A 8 -6.91 -35.14 -13.02
CA ASP A 8 -7.94 -35.00 -11.98
C ASP A 8 -7.43 -35.44 -10.60
N GLU A 9 -6.43 -36.33 -10.55
CA GLU A 9 -5.75 -36.76 -9.32
C GLU A 9 -4.57 -35.86 -8.92
N SER A 10 -4.32 -34.78 -9.66
CA SER A 10 -3.24 -33.83 -9.41
C SER A 10 -3.77 -32.51 -8.84
N PRO A 11 -2.93 -31.67 -8.20
CA PRO A 11 -3.35 -30.34 -7.75
C PRO A 11 -3.53 -29.33 -8.91
N LEU A 12 -3.20 -29.68 -10.16
CA LEU A 12 -3.18 -28.73 -11.27
C LEU A 12 -4.54 -28.08 -11.58
N PRO A 13 -5.69 -28.80 -11.61
CA PRO A 13 -6.98 -28.17 -11.86
C PRO A 13 -7.30 -27.08 -10.83
N PHE A 14 -7.04 -27.34 -9.55
CA PHE A 14 -7.17 -26.34 -8.48
C PHE A 14 -6.23 -25.14 -8.72
N LEU A 15 -4.95 -25.39 -8.99
CA LEU A 15 -3.96 -24.31 -9.21
C LEU A 15 -4.26 -23.46 -10.45
N PHE A 16 -4.82 -24.05 -11.51
CA PHE A 16 -5.29 -23.32 -12.68
C PHE A 16 -6.49 -22.43 -12.33
N LEU A 17 -7.45 -22.92 -11.55
CA LEU A 17 -8.58 -22.11 -11.09
C LEU A 17 -8.12 -20.91 -10.26
N MET A 18 -7.11 -21.07 -9.40
CA MET A 18 -6.55 -19.96 -8.59
C MET A 18 -5.96 -18.84 -9.44
N SER A 19 -5.61 -19.10 -10.71
CA SER A 19 -5.17 -18.04 -11.62
C SER A 19 -6.24 -16.96 -11.84
N ASN A 20 -7.53 -17.29 -11.68
CA ASN A 20 -8.61 -16.33 -11.84
C ASN A 20 -8.49 -15.19 -10.83
N LEU A 21 -8.10 -15.49 -9.58
CA LEU A 21 -7.96 -14.47 -8.52
C LEU A 21 -6.85 -13.45 -8.82
N LYS A 22 -5.84 -13.83 -9.61
CA LYS A 22 -4.75 -12.92 -10.03
C LYS A 22 -5.21 -11.87 -11.04
N HIS A 23 -6.29 -12.17 -11.76
CA HIS A 23 -6.81 -11.34 -12.85
C HIS A 23 -8.20 -10.76 -12.55
N LEU A 24 -8.82 -11.17 -11.45
CA LEU A 24 -10.10 -10.68 -11.00
C LEU A 24 -9.89 -9.36 -10.23
N PRO A 25 -10.23 -8.19 -10.81
CA PRO A 25 -10.17 -6.93 -10.08
C PRO A 25 -11.19 -6.92 -8.94
N ARG A 26 -10.84 -6.27 -7.83
CA ARG A 26 -11.82 -5.97 -6.78
C ARG A 26 -12.85 -4.96 -7.29
N THR A 27 -14.06 -5.44 -7.51
CA THR A 27 -15.16 -4.77 -8.22
C THR A 27 -15.72 -3.58 -7.46
N GLY A 28 -15.53 -3.54 -6.14
CA GLY A 28 -15.82 -2.36 -5.31
C GLY A 28 -15.12 -1.08 -5.78
N TRP A 29 -13.87 -1.23 -6.25
CA TRP A 29 -13.02 -0.11 -6.66
C TRP A 29 -13.31 0.40 -8.07
N LEU A 30 -13.80 -0.43 -8.98
CA LEU A 30 -13.94 -0.12 -10.42
C LEU A 30 -14.82 1.10 -10.73
N ARG A 31 -15.64 1.56 -9.77
CA ARG A 31 -16.44 2.79 -9.91
C ARG A 31 -15.58 4.05 -9.90
N THR A 32 -14.41 3.97 -9.27
CA THR A 32 -13.56 5.13 -8.97
C THR A 32 -12.13 4.90 -9.44
N VAL A 33 -11.59 3.68 -9.33
CA VAL A 33 -10.20 3.32 -9.66
C VAL A 33 -10.16 2.55 -10.98
N GLU A 34 -9.35 3.00 -11.93
CA GLU A 34 -9.27 2.42 -13.29
C GLU A 34 -8.54 1.06 -13.31
N ALA A 35 -7.46 0.94 -12.54
CA ALA A 35 -6.65 -0.26 -12.43
C ALA A 35 -6.53 -0.68 -10.95
N PRO A 36 -7.60 -1.24 -10.38
CA PRO A 36 -7.58 -1.65 -8.98
C PRO A 36 -6.77 -2.92 -8.77
N GLU A 37 -6.52 -3.23 -7.50
CA GLU A 37 -5.91 -4.48 -7.07
C GLU A 37 -6.75 -5.69 -7.50
N SER A 38 -6.09 -6.84 -7.59
CA SER A 38 -6.76 -8.12 -7.77
C SER A 38 -7.24 -8.68 -6.43
N VAL A 39 -8.23 -9.57 -6.45
CA VAL A 39 -8.65 -10.33 -5.26
C VAL A 39 -7.47 -11.09 -4.66
N GLY A 40 -6.60 -11.66 -5.49
CA GLY A 40 -5.38 -12.32 -5.00
C GLY A 40 -4.40 -11.37 -4.29
N SER A 41 -4.32 -10.10 -4.71
CA SER A 41 -3.50 -9.08 -4.03
C SER A 41 -4.07 -8.74 -2.65
N HIS A 42 -5.39 -8.55 -2.58
CA HIS A 42 -6.12 -8.32 -1.34
C HIS A 42 -5.91 -9.49 -0.35
N SER A 43 -6.18 -10.73 -0.79
CA SER A 43 -6.02 -11.92 0.06
C SER A 43 -4.58 -12.11 0.54
N PHE A 44 -3.58 -11.74 -0.27
CA PHE A 44 -2.18 -11.80 0.14
C PHE A 44 -1.86 -10.84 1.30
N ARG A 45 -2.25 -9.56 1.20
CA ARG A 45 -2.03 -8.60 2.29
C ARG A 45 -2.84 -8.96 3.53
N LEU A 46 -4.10 -9.40 3.36
CA LEU A 46 -4.92 -9.84 4.47
C LEU A 46 -4.31 -11.06 5.19
N ALA A 47 -3.77 -12.03 4.47
CA ALA A 47 -3.05 -13.16 5.07
C ALA A 47 -1.84 -12.68 5.88
N LEU A 48 -1.06 -11.70 5.40
CA LEU A 48 0.04 -11.12 6.16
C LEU A 48 -0.45 -10.38 7.42
N MET A 49 -1.59 -9.69 7.36
CA MET A 49 -2.23 -9.11 8.55
C MET A 49 -2.55 -10.18 9.59
N GLY A 50 -2.93 -11.39 9.16
CA GLY A 50 -3.08 -12.58 10.02
C GLY A 50 -1.88 -12.89 10.91
N GLY A 51 -0.66 -12.57 10.45
CA GLY A 51 0.58 -12.76 11.21
C GLY A 51 0.71 -11.85 12.44
N PHE A 52 -0.10 -10.79 12.53
CA PHE A 52 -0.15 -9.87 13.66
C PHE A 52 -1.27 -10.20 14.65
N ALA A 53 -1.98 -11.32 14.49
CA ALA A 53 -3.04 -11.69 15.42
C ALA A 53 -2.52 -11.81 16.87
N PRO A 54 -3.16 -11.14 17.85
CA PRO A 54 -2.75 -11.19 19.25
C PRO A 54 -3.06 -12.55 19.88
N PRO A 55 -2.29 -13.00 20.89
CA PRO A 55 -2.71 -14.11 21.74
C PRO A 55 -4.08 -13.83 22.40
N PRO A 56 -4.96 -14.84 22.57
CA PRO A 56 -4.72 -16.26 22.33
C PRO A 56 -5.02 -16.74 20.90
N LEU A 57 -5.25 -15.85 19.93
CA LEU A 57 -5.58 -16.24 18.55
C LEU A 57 -4.44 -17.04 17.91
N ASP A 58 -4.80 -18.08 17.16
CA ASP A 58 -3.84 -18.80 16.35
C ASP A 58 -3.51 -18.02 15.07
N ARG A 59 -2.31 -17.43 15.05
CA ARG A 59 -1.78 -16.67 13.90
C ARG A 59 -1.77 -17.50 12.61
N MET A 60 -1.38 -18.77 12.66
CA MET A 60 -1.33 -19.61 11.46
C MET A 60 -2.73 -19.85 10.90
N LYS A 61 -3.70 -20.03 11.79
CA LYS A 61 -5.10 -20.12 11.40
C LYS A 61 -5.63 -18.81 10.82
N CYS A 62 -5.33 -17.65 11.41
CA CYS A 62 -5.67 -16.34 10.86
C CYS A 62 -5.11 -16.13 9.45
N MET A 63 -3.81 -16.43 9.25
CA MET A 63 -3.16 -16.33 7.94
C MET A 63 -3.83 -17.25 6.91
N PHE A 64 -4.16 -18.49 7.31
CA PHE A 64 -4.81 -19.45 6.45
C PHE A 64 -6.24 -19.05 6.07
N ILE A 65 -7.00 -18.48 7.01
CA ILE A 65 -8.30 -17.85 6.73
C ILE A 65 -8.14 -16.73 5.71
N GLY A 66 -7.15 -15.85 5.88
CA GLY A 66 -6.88 -14.76 4.93
C GLY A 66 -6.63 -15.26 3.49
N LEU A 67 -5.91 -16.38 3.34
CA LEU A 67 -5.69 -17.01 2.03
C LEU A 67 -6.96 -17.65 1.45
N CYS A 68 -7.87 -18.15 2.29
CA CYS A 68 -9.00 -18.96 1.85
C CYS A 68 -10.31 -18.18 1.68
N HIS A 69 -10.50 -17.07 2.39
CA HIS A 69 -11.84 -16.48 2.58
C HIS A 69 -12.59 -16.13 1.28
N ASP A 70 -11.87 -15.62 0.27
CA ASP A 70 -12.45 -15.19 -1.02
C ASP A 70 -12.18 -16.20 -2.17
N LEU A 71 -11.78 -17.45 -1.88
CA LEU A 71 -11.51 -18.43 -2.95
C LEU A 71 -12.74 -18.71 -3.83
N ALA A 72 -13.96 -18.59 -3.29
CA ALA A 72 -15.19 -18.72 -4.07
C ALA A 72 -15.25 -17.76 -5.26
N GLU A 73 -14.65 -16.57 -5.14
CA GLU A 73 -14.66 -15.55 -6.20
C GLU A 73 -13.93 -15.99 -7.46
N SER A 74 -13.04 -17.00 -7.36
CA SER A 74 -12.43 -17.63 -8.53
C SER A 74 -13.45 -18.31 -9.46
N VAL A 75 -14.65 -18.62 -8.95
CA VAL A 75 -15.76 -19.25 -9.67
C VAL A 75 -16.90 -18.27 -9.90
N VAL A 76 -17.30 -17.51 -8.88
CA VAL A 76 -18.51 -16.66 -8.93
C VAL A 76 -18.24 -15.19 -9.29
N GLY A 77 -16.96 -14.80 -9.32
CA GLY A 77 -16.53 -13.41 -9.42
C GLY A 77 -16.68 -12.64 -8.11
N ASP A 78 -16.09 -11.45 -8.03
CA ASP A 78 -16.29 -10.51 -6.91
C ASP A 78 -17.65 -9.84 -7.09
N ILE A 79 -18.60 -10.18 -6.22
CA ILE A 79 -19.97 -9.64 -6.24
C ILE A 79 -20.04 -8.43 -5.31
N PRO A 80 -20.05 -7.19 -5.83
CA PRO A 80 -20.03 -6.00 -4.99
C PRO A 80 -21.40 -5.78 -4.32
N THR A 81 -21.41 -5.06 -3.20
CA THR A 81 -22.63 -4.73 -2.46
C THR A 81 -23.66 -3.96 -3.29
N TYR A 82 -23.20 -3.12 -4.23
CA TYR A 82 -24.08 -2.35 -5.12
C TYR A 82 -24.73 -3.19 -6.23
N ALA A 83 -24.33 -4.45 -6.43
CA ALA A 83 -25.00 -5.35 -7.36
C ALA A 83 -26.41 -5.78 -6.89
N GLY A 84 -26.77 -5.50 -5.63
CA GLY A 84 -28.10 -5.76 -5.10
C GLY A 84 -28.43 -7.25 -4.95
N VAL A 85 -27.44 -8.13 -5.02
CA VAL A 85 -27.63 -9.57 -4.80
C VAL A 85 -27.96 -9.81 -3.32
N PRO A 86 -29.09 -10.47 -3.00
CA PRO A 86 -29.44 -10.78 -1.61
C PRO A 86 -28.35 -11.62 -0.94
N LYS A 87 -28.11 -11.39 0.36
CA LYS A 87 -27.06 -12.11 1.12
C LYS A 87 -27.21 -13.63 1.03
N GLU A 88 -28.44 -14.13 1.09
CA GLU A 88 -28.75 -15.56 0.99
C GLU A 88 -28.39 -16.14 -0.39
N GLU A 89 -28.59 -15.37 -1.45
CA GLU A 89 -28.26 -15.78 -2.82
C GLU A 89 -26.74 -15.75 -3.05
N LYS A 90 -26.05 -14.72 -2.54
CA LYS A 90 -24.57 -14.66 -2.54
C LYS A 90 -24.00 -15.88 -1.81
N HIS A 91 -24.48 -16.15 -0.60
CA HIS A 91 -24.05 -17.30 0.19
C HIS A 91 -24.28 -18.63 -0.52
N LYS A 92 -25.42 -18.82 -1.20
CA LYS A 92 -25.70 -20.04 -1.97
C LYS A 92 -24.69 -20.23 -3.12
N ARG A 93 -24.38 -19.16 -3.85
CA ARG A 93 -23.41 -19.20 -4.96
C ARG A 93 -22.01 -19.52 -4.44
N GLU A 94 -21.58 -18.86 -3.37
CA GLU A 94 -20.28 -19.09 -2.74
C GLU A 94 -20.17 -20.50 -2.15
N SER A 95 -21.23 -21.01 -1.52
CA SER A 95 -21.29 -22.39 -1.01
C SER A 95 -21.12 -23.42 -2.13
N LEU A 96 -21.75 -23.19 -3.29
CA LEU A 96 -21.60 -24.06 -4.45
C LEU A 96 -20.19 -23.98 -5.05
N ALA A 97 -19.61 -22.78 -5.09
CA ALA A 97 -18.23 -22.58 -5.53
C ALA A 97 -17.23 -23.28 -4.63
N PHE A 98 -17.37 -23.19 -3.30
CA PHE A 98 -16.49 -23.91 -2.37
C PHE A 98 -16.63 -25.41 -2.49
N ARG A 99 -17.84 -25.93 -2.72
CA ARG A 99 -18.01 -27.37 -3.01
C ARG A 99 -17.22 -27.77 -4.25
N PHE A 100 -17.32 -27.00 -5.33
CA PHE A 100 -16.55 -27.25 -6.55
C PHE A 100 -15.03 -27.20 -6.30
N ILE A 101 -14.54 -26.19 -5.57
CA ILE A 101 -13.13 -26.07 -5.18
C ILE A 101 -12.68 -27.30 -4.38
N ALA A 102 -13.47 -27.72 -3.38
CA ALA A 102 -13.17 -28.89 -2.57
C ALA A 102 -13.14 -30.16 -3.43
N ASP A 103 -14.07 -30.32 -4.37
CA ASP A 103 -14.11 -31.46 -5.31
C ASP A 103 -12.88 -31.51 -6.23
N LEU A 104 -12.26 -30.38 -6.57
CA LEU A 104 -10.99 -30.34 -7.32
C LEU A 104 -9.77 -30.77 -6.48
N VAL A 105 -9.79 -30.50 -5.17
CA VAL A 105 -8.66 -30.77 -4.27
C VAL A 105 -8.74 -32.17 -3.67
N LYS A 106 -9.95 -32.66 -3.39
CA LYS A 106 -10.20 -33.92 -2.68
C LYS A 106 -9.54 -35.16 -3.30
N PRO A 107 -9.49 -35.33 -4.63
CA PRO A 107 -8.81 -36.48 -5.24
C PRO A 107 -7.32 -36.55 -4.92
N CYS A 108 -6.62 -35.42 -4.83
CA CYS A 108 -5.19 -35.38 -4.56
C CYS A 108 -4.85 -35.17 -3.08
N ASN A 109 -5.71 -34.48 -2.31
CA ASN A 109 -5.51 -34.19 -0.90
C ASN A 109 -6.83 -33.87 -0.17
N ALA A 110 -7.53 -34.91 0.30
CA ALA A 110 -8.81 -34.75 1.01
C ALA A 110 -8.69 -33.92 2.30
N ALA A 111 -7.62 -34.06 3.08
CA ALA A 111 -7.41 -33.31 4.31
C ALA A 111 -7.34 -31.80 4.04
N PHE A 112 -6.60 -31.41 3.00
CA PHE A 112 -6.49 -30.00 2.61
C PHE A 112 -7.81 -29.43 2.06
N ALA A 113 -8.61 -30.23 1.35
CA ALA A 113 -9.95 -29.82 0.93
C ALA A 113 -10.87 -29.49 2.12
N ASP A 114 -10.80 -30.31 3.18
CA ASP A 114 -11.54 -30.08 4.41
C ASP A 114 -11.01 -28.84 5.16
N GLU A 115 -9.69 -28.64 5.20
CA GLU A 115 -9.07 -27.46 5.80
C GLU A 115 -9.52 -26.15 5.12
N ILE A 116 -9.44 -26.06 3.79
CA ILE A 116 -9.90 -24.88 3.03
C ILE A 116 -11.38 -24.59 3.30
N THR A 117 -12.21 -25.63 3.24
CA THR A 117 -13.65 -25.50 3.47
C THR A 117 -13.93 -25.01 4.89
N SER A 118 -13.22 -25.54 5.88
CA SER A 118 -13.37 -25.13 7.27
C SER A 118 -12.90 -23.68 7.51
N ALA A 119 -11.81 -23.26 6.88
CA ALA A 119 -11.31 -21.89 6.97
C ALA A 119 -12.32 -20.88 6.38
N TRP A 120 -12.93 -21.20 5.24
CA TRP A 120 -13.98 -20.39 4.66
C TRP A 120 -15.20 -20.28 5.58
N LEU A 121 -15.69 -21.39 6.12
CA LEU A 121 -16.83 -21.38 7.06
C LEU A 121 -16.52 -20.60 8.35
N ASP A 122 -15.30 -20.72 8.88
CA ASP A 122 -14.86 -19.95 10.06
C ASP A 122 -14.97 -18.45 9.83
N TYR A 123 -14.63 -17.97 8.63
CA TYR A 123 -14.78 -16.58 8.21
C TYR A 123 -16.22 -16.19 7.90
N GLU A 124 -16.92 -16.97 7.08
CA GLU A 124 -18.22 -16.59 6.54
C GLU A 124 -19.30 -16.59 7.63
N GLU A 125 -19.31 -17.64 8.46
CA GLU A 125 -20.25 -17.80 9.57
C GLU A 125 -19.71 -17.21 10.89
N GLY A 126 -18.41 -16.88 10.95
CA GLY A 126 -17.79 -16.35 12.17
C GLY A 126 -17.70 -17.39 13.29
N ARG A 127 -17.45 -18.67 12.94
CA ARG A 127 -17.48 -19.79 13.91
C ARG A 127 -16.43 -19.68 15.00
N THR A 128 -15.25 -19.14 14.68
CA THR A 128 -14.14 -19.01 15.64
C THR A 128 -13.71 -17.56 15.87
N GLU A 129 -12.91 -17.34 16.92
CA GLU A 129 -12.37 -16.02 17.23
C GLU A 129 -11.46 -15.52 16.10
N GLU A 130 -10.65 -16.39 15.51
CA GLU A 130 -9.82 -16.07 14.34
C GLU A 130 -10.66 -15.67 13.14
N GLY A 131 -11.74 -16.39 12.85
CA GLY A 131 -12.64 -16.07 11.74
C GLY A 131 -13.31 -14.71 11.92
N ARG A 132 -13.80 -14.40 13.12
CA ARG A 132 -14.38 -13.09 13.44
C ARG A 132 -13.35 -11.97 13.38
N TRP A 133 -12.15 -12.19 13.91
CA TRP A 133 -11.06 -11.22 13.88
C TRP A 133 -10.58 -10.95 12.45
N MET A 134 -10.40 -11.99 11.63
CA MET A 134 -10.04 -11.85 10.21
C MET A 134 -11.12 -11.14 9.39
N LYS A 135 -12.40 -11.34 9.73
CA LYS A 135 -13.52 -10.59 9.11
C LYS A 135 -13.49 -9.10 9.43
N GLU A 136 -13.00 -8.75 10.61
CA GLU A 136 -12.73 -7.36 10.97
C GLU A 136 -11.49 -6.82 10.23
N MET A 137 -10.40 -7.60 10.17
CA MET A 137 -9.17 -7.22 9.47
C MET A 137 -9.37 -7.03 7.97
N ASP A 138 -10.25 -7.80 7.32
CA ASP A 138 -10.65 -7.57 5.92
C ASP A 138 -11.21 -6.15 5.73
N LYS A 139 -12.00 -5.64 6.69
CA LYS A 139 -12.55 -4.28 6.59
C LYS A 139 -11.47 -3.22 6.80
N LEU A 140 -10.54 -3.47 7.71
CA LEU A 140 -9.41 -2.58 7.92
C LEU A 140 -8.46 -2.57 6.71
N GLU A 141 -8.21 -3.73 6.10
CA GLU A 141 -7.41 -3.86 4.87
C GLU A 141 -8.02 -3.01 3.74
N CYS A 142 -9.34 -3.09 3.55
CA CYS A 142 -10.06 -2.28 2.58
C CYS A 142 -9.92 -0.76 2.87
N LEU A 143 -9.94 -0.34 4.14
CA LEU A 143 -9.71 1.06 4.51
C LEU A 143 -8.26 1.51 4.25
N ILE A 144 -7.28 0.63 4.50
CA ILE A 144 -5.87 0.89 4.16
C ILE A 144 -5.73 1.08 2.65
N GLN A 145 -6.33 0.19 1.85
CA GLN A 145 -6.29 0.27 0.40
C GLN A 145 -6.97 1.55 -0.12
N ALA A 146 -8.10 1.95 0.46
CA ALA A 146 -8.76 3.21 0.13
C ALA A 146 -7.81 4.39 0.36
N HIS A 147 -7.16 4.44 1.52
CA HIS A 147 -6.19 5.50 1.81
C HIS A 147 -5.01 5.51 0.82
N GLU A 148 -4.47 4.34 0.46
CA GLU A 148 -3.39 4.25 -0.53
C GLU A 148 -3.81 4.73 -1.93
N TYR A 149 -5.06 4.49 -2.34
CA TYR A 149 -5.59 5.04 -3.59
C TYR A 149 -5.81 6.55 -3.53
N GLU A 150 -6.27 7.08 -2.39
CA GLU A 150 -6.34 8.52 -2.15
C GLU A 150 -4.95 9.16 -2.20
N GLN A 151 -3.90 8.47 -1.72
CA GLN A 151 -2.52 8.92 -1.86
C GLN A 151 -2.05 8.89 -3.31
N ALA A 152 -2.26 7.77 -4.02
CA ALA A 152 -1.83 7.59 -5.41
C ALA A 152 -2.48 8.56 -6.40
N THR A 153 -3.70 9.01 -6.10
CA THR A 153 -4.46 9.97 -6.92
C THR A 153 -4.36 11.39 -6.40
N PHE A 154 -3.54 11.63 -5.37
CA PHE A 154 -3.47 12.90 -4.63
C PHE A 154 -4.86 13.46 -4.25
N ALA A 155 -5.77 12.54 -3.90
CA ALA A 155 -7.16 12.79 -3.52
C ALA A 155 -7.99 13.53 -4.59
N GLU A 156 -7.66 13.40 -5.88
CA GLU A 156 -8.62 13.67 -6.97
C GLU A 156 -9.86 12.76 -6.84
N LYS A 157 -9.66 11.57 -6.27
CA LYS A 157 -10.70 10.59 -5.96
C LYS A 157 -10.85 10.52 -4.44
N ASP A 158 -11.95 11.06 -3.94
CA ASP A 158 -12.33 10.92 -2.53
C ASP A 158 -13.04 9.57 -2.32
N LEU A 159 -12.45 8.71 -1.49
CA LEU A 159 -12.97 7.37 -1.20
C LEU A 159 -13.70 7.34 0.15
N GLU A 160 -14.31 8.47 0.55
CA GLU A 160 -15.14 8.62 1.75
C GLU A 160 -16.24 7.54 1.86
N GLU A 161 -16.77 7.05 0.74
CA GLU A 161 -17.80 6.00 0.74
C GLU A 161 -17.37 4.71 1.46
N PHE A 162 -16.06 4.44 1.53
CA PHE A 162 -15.51 3.27 2.22
C PHE A 162 -15.43 3.47 3.74
N GLN A 163 -15.49 4.71 4.25
CA GLN A 163 -15.36 5.02 5.68
C GLN A 163 -16.50 4.46 6.54
N GLY A 164 -17.62 4.07 5.92
CA GLY A 164 -18.69 3.32 6.59
C GLY A 164 -18.22 2.00 7.23
N LEU A 165 -17.11 1.43 6.73
CA LEU A 165 -16.50 0.22 7.28
C LEU A 165 -15.91 0.41 8.68
N THR A 166 -15.57 1.64 9.06
CA THR A 166 -14.99 1.94 10.39
C THR A 166 -15.90 1.48 11.53
N SER A 167 -17.22 1.48 11.33
CA SER A 167 -18.21 1.03 12.32
C SER A 167 -18.17 -0.47 12.61
N LYS A 168 -17.46 -1.24 11.78
CA LYS A 168 -17.31 -2.70 11.90
C LYS A 168 -16.00 -3.12 12.56
N ILE A 169 -15.20 -2.16 12.99
CA ILE A 169 -13.92 -2.37 13.66
C ILE A 169 -14.15 -2.15 15.16
N SER A 170 -13.83 -3.16 15.96
CA SER A 170 -14.21 -3.22 17.38
C SER A 170 -13.18 -3.89 18.26
N SER A 171 -12.28 -4.70 17.70
CA SER A 171 -11.17 -5.28 18.44
C SER A 171 -10.21 -4.20 18.94
N THR A 172 -9.50 -4.49 20.04
CA THR A 172 -8.53 -3.56 20.63
C THR A 172 -7.46 -3.15 19.62
N ASP A 173 -6.85 -4.12 18.93
CA ASP A 173 -5.80 -3.85 17.94
C ASP A 173 -6.36 -3.16 16.69
N GLY A 174 -7.50 -3.64 16.18
CA GLY A 174 -8.16 -3.04 15.02
C GLY A 174 -8.51 -1.57 15.25
N THR A 175 -9.04 -1.24 16.43
CA THR A 175 -9.35 0.15 16.81
C THR A 175 -8.08 1.01 16.91
N ALA A 176 -7.00 0.47 17.49
CA ALA A 176 -5.73 1.17 17.60
C ALA A 176 -5.12 1.48 16.21
N TRP A 177 -5.12 0.51 15.30
CA TRP A 177 -4.61 0.69 13.94
C TRP A 177 -5.50 1.62 13.12
N LEU A 178 -6.82 1.52 13.27
CA LEU A 178 -7.77 2.41 12.63
C LEU A 178 -7.55 3.88 13.04
N GLU A 179 -7.26 4.14 14.31
CA GLU A 179 -6.99 5.50 14.79
C GLU A 179 -5.72 6.08 14.15
N LEU A 180 -4.66 5.28 14.04
CA LEU A 180 -3.44 5.67 13.32
C LEU A 180 -3.73 5.95 11.84
N LEU A 181 -4.49 5.07 11.18
CA LEU A 181 -4.88 5.23 9.77
C LEU A 181 -5.72 6.50 9.54
N ARG A 182 -6.63 6.82 10.48
CA ARG A 182 -7.42 8.07 10.44
C ARG A 182 -6.53 9.29 10.60
N GLY A 183 -5.52 9.21 11.46
CA GLY A 183 -4.49 10.24 11.59
C GLY A 183 -3.73 10.47 10.28
N GLU A 184 -3.23 9.40 9.66
CA GLU A 184 -2.54 9.45 8.37
C GLU A 184 -3.43 10.03 7.25
N ARG A 185 -4.68 9.56 7.16
CA ARG A 185 -5.66 10.07 6.19
C ARG A 185 -5.94 11.56 6.40
N SER A 186 -6.16 11.99 7.64
CA SER A 186 -6.42 13.40 7.96
C SER A 186 -5.21 14.28 7.64
N ALA A 187 -3.99 13.82 7.95
CA ALA A 187 -2.76 14.50 7.60
C ALA A 187 -2.60 14.63 6.08
N HIS A 188 -2.86 13.56 5.33
CA HIS A 188 -2.87 13.58 3.86
C HIS A 188 -3.87 14.59 3.31
N MET A 189 -5.09 14.62 3.84
CA MET A 189 -6.11 15.59 3.41
C MET A 189 -5.71 17.04 3.75
N SER A 190 -5.05 17.27 4.89
CA SER A 190 -4.56 18.60 5.27
C SER A 190 -3.44 19.11 4.36
N LYS A 191 -2.51 18.24 3.95
CA LYS A 191 -1.45 18.56 2.97
C LYS A 191 -2.01 19.05 1.63
N ARG A 192 -3.26 18.70 1.28
CA ARG A 192 -3.94 19.24 0.08
C ARG A 192 -4.20 20.73 0.17
N LEU A 193 -4.53 21.23 1.37
CA LEU A 193 -4.85 22.63 1.60
C LEU A 193 -3.59 23.50 1.66
N HIS A 194 -2.47 22.91 2.08
CA HIS A 194 -1.22 23.61 2.34
C HIS A 194 -0.07 22.94 1.57
N ARG A 195 0.23 23.46 0.38
CA ARG A 195 1.36 23.00 -0.41
C ARG A 195 2.67 23.29 0.31
N LEU A 196 3.59 22.32 0.29
CA LEU A 196 4.93 22.52 0.82
C LEU A 196 5.73 23.37 -0.19
N PRO A 197 6.26 24.54 0.21
CA PRO A 197 7.07 25.40 -0.67
C PRO A 197 8.46 24.78 -0.90
N ILE A 198 8.53 23.71 -1.68
CA ILE A 198 9.76 22.94 -1.93
C ILE A 198 10.21 23.15 -3.36
N VAL A 199 11.52 23.33 -3.52
CA VAL A 199 12.21 23.34 -4.81
C VAL A 199 13.26 22.23 -4.83
N PHE A 200 13.13 21.29 -5.75
CA PHE A 200 14.17 20.30 -6.01
C PHE A 200 15.26 20.90 -6.88
N VAL A 201 16.51 20.71 -6.48
CA VAL A 201 17.68 21.17 -7.23
C VAL A 201 18.45 19.95 -7.71
N THR A 202 18.51 19.76 -9.02
CA THR A 202 19.20 18.62 -9.64
C THR A 202 20.23 19.08 -10.67
N GLY A 203 21.36 18.37 -10.74
CA GLY A 203 22.51 18.70 -11.57
C GLY A 203 23.82 18.10 -11.06
N ARG A 204 24.96 18.44 -11.68
CA ARG A 204 26.28 17.98 -11.21
C ARG A 204 26.66 18.68 -9.90
N GLU A 205 27.03 17.90 -8.87
CA GLU A 205 27.35 18.39 -7.51
C GLU A 205 28.34 19.55 -7.48
N ASP A 206 29.38 19.52 -8.34
CA ASP A 206 30.42 20.55 -8.43
C ASP A 206 29.88 21.94 -8.79
N MET A 207 28.72 21.99 -9.45
CA MET A 207 28.04 23.23 -9.84
C MET A 207 26.90 23.59 -8.89
N LEU A 208 26.39 22.65 -8.10
CA LEU A 208 25.21 22.87 -7.25
C LEU A 208 25.53 23.73 -6.02
N GLU A 209 26.69 23.52 -5.38
CA GLU A 209 27.04 24.16 -4.10
C GLU A 209 26.95 25.68 -4.12
N LYS A 210 27.49 26.29 -5.18
CA LYS A 210 27.50 27.75 -5.32
C LYS A 210 26.10 28.32 -5.58
N HIS A 211 25.23 27.56 -6.23
CA HIS A 211 23.90 28.03 -6.62
C HIS A 211 22.91 27.98 -5.45
N TYR A 212 22.84 26.88 -4.69
CA TYR A 212 21.94 26.89 -3.52
C TYR A 212 22.45 27.83 -2.42
N ALA A 213 23.77 27.98 -2.21
CA ALA A 213 24.30 28.94 -1.25
C ALA A 213 23.85 30.38 -1.59
N ARG A 214 23.82 30.73 -2.88
CA ARG A 214 23.31 32.01 -3.36
C ARG A 214 21.80 32.14 -3.17
N LEU A 215 21.01 31.13 -3.54
CA LEU A 215 19.55 31.14 -3.36
C LEU A 215 19.17 31.25 -1.87
N CYS A 216 19.88 30.56 -0.99
CA CYS A 216 19.71 30.68 0.46
C CYS A 216 20.02 32.09 0.96
N ALA A 217 21.13 32.69 0.49
CA ALA A 217 21.55 34.02 0.93
C ALA A 217 20.65 35.15 0.39
N GLU A 218 20.21 35.04 -0.87
CA GLU A 218 19.43 36.10 -1.54
C GLU A 218 17.92 35.99 -1.29
N LEU A 219 17.37 34.77 -1.22
CA LEU A 219 15.93 34.53 -1.10
C LEU A 219 15.50 34.01 0.27
N GLY A 220 16.45 33.77 1.19
CA GLY A 220 16.17 33.25 2.53
C GLY A 220 15.73 31.78 2.55
N PHE A 221 15.99 31.03 1.48
CA PHE A 221 15.60 29.63 1.39
C PHE A 221 16.40 28.77 2.37
N LYS A 222 15.77 27.76 2.97
CA LYS A 222 16.47 26.76 3.79
C LYS A 222 16.93 25.61 2.90
N HIS A 223 18.16 25.15 3.09
CA HIS A 223 18.72 24.06 2.28
C HIS A 223 18.75 22.74 3.05
N ILE A 224 18.36 21.68 2.36
CA ILE A 224 18.43 20.30 2.82
C ILE A 224 19.16 19.48 1.75
N SER A 225 20.21 18.78 2.16
CA SER A 225 20.89 17.77 1.34
C SER A 225 20.40 16.38 1.71
N LEU A 226 20.02 15.56 0.73
CA LEU A 226 19.65 14.17 0.99
C LEU A 226 20.80 13.40 1.64
N SER A 227 22.05 13.65 1.22
CA SER A 227 23.23 13.01 1.82
C SER A 227 23.34 13.34 3.31
N ASP A 228 23.16 14.61 3.69
CA ASP A 228 23.18 15.04 5.09
C ASP A 228 22.03 14.45 5.90
N VAL A 229 20.83 14.34 5.30
CA VAL A 229 19.69 13.66 5.92
C VAL A 229 20.05 12.21 6.24
N LEU A 230 20.54 11.45 5.26
CA LEU A 230 20.88 10.04 5.47
C LEU A 230 22.00 9.88 6.52
N HIS A 231 23.02 10.75 6.49
CA HIS A 231 24.09 10.72 7.48
C HIS A 231 23.63 11.11 8.89
N ASP A 232 22.81 12.14 9.05
CA ASP A 232 22.22 12.56 10.32
C ASP A 232 21.40 11.41 10.92
N PHE A 233 20.46 10.86 10.15
CA PHE A 233 19.61 9.76 10.60
C PHE A 233 20.40 8.47 10.90
N SER A 234 21.49 8.18 10.17
CA SER A 234 22.36 7.03 10.47
C SER A 234 23.06 7.12 11.84
N ARG A 235 23.08 8.30 12.47
CA ARG A 235 23.72 8.58 13.76
C ARG A 235 22.71 8.73 14.91
N ARG A 236 21.42 8.89 14.63
CA ARG A 236 20.38 9.07 15.66
C ARG A 236 20.19 7.80 16.49
N GLN A 237 20.05 7.96 17.81
CA GLN A 237 19.65 6.87 18.69
C GLN A 237 18.12 6.70 18.65
N ASN A 238 17.64 5.46 18.70
CA ASN A 238 16.22 5.08 18.83
C ASN A 238 15.30 5.36 17.63
N ASP A 239 15.79 5.58 16.41
CA ASP A 239 14.93 5.52 15.20
C ASP A 239 14.94 4.09 14.63
N LEU A 240 13.75 3.59 14.27
CA LEU A 240 13.50 2.23 13.78
C LEU A 240 14.41 1.85 12.61
N HIS A 241 14.75 2.81 11.76
CA HIS A 241 15.49 2.56 10.52
C HIS A 241 16.97 3.00 10.56
N THR A 242 17.46 3.57 11.67
CA THR A 242 18.84 4.05 11.80
C THR A 242 19.86 3.01 11.34
N GLN A 243 19.74 1.78 11.84
CA GLN A 243 20.72 0.73 11.56
C GLN A 243 20.69 0.32 10.08
N PHE A 244 19.50 0.23 9.49
CA PHE A 244 19.34 -0.11 8.08
C PHE A 244 19.92 0.97 7.15
N VAL A 245 19.69 2.26 7.44
CA VAL A 245 20.30 3.37 6.69
C VAL A 245 21.82 3.31 6.81
N ARG A 246 22.35 3.07 8.01
CA ARG A 246 23.78 2.95 8.26
C ARG A 246 24.41 1.82 7.45
N ASP A 247 23.76 0.66 7.39
CA ASP A 247 24.24 -0.47 6.61
C ASP A 247 24.19 -0.18 5.10
N CYS A 248 23.12 0.46 4.59
CA CYS A 248 23.04 0.89 3.19
C CYS A 248 24.21 1.81 2.81
N LEU A 249 24.49 2.83 3.65
CA LEU A 249 25.61 3.75 3.43
C LEU A 249 26.98 3.05 3.49
N ARG A 250 27.15 2.07 4.39
CA ARG A 250 28.41 1.32 4.52
C ARG A 250 28.66 0.42 3.31
N GLU A 251 27.63 -0.27 2.84
CA GLU A 251 27.72 -1.22 1.72
C GLU A 251 27.55 -0.55 0.34
N ASN A 252 27.38 0.79 0.31
CA ASN A 252 27.09 1.56 -0.91
C ASN A 252 25.86 1.04 -1.67
N ILE A 253 24.80 0.69 -0.92
CA ILE A 253 23.50 0.25 -1.42
C ILE A 253 22.52 1.43 -1.33
N GLU A 254 21.70 1.63 -2.37
CA GLU A 254 20.70 2.69 -2.37
C GLU A 254 19.64 2.45 -1.27
N VAL A 255 19.34 3.50 -0.52
CA VAL A 255 18.27 3.46 0.49
C VAL A 255 16.92 3.42 -0.22
N PRO A 256 15.98 2.53 0.15
CA PRO A 256 14.68 2.41 -0.49
C PRO A 256 13.92 3.74 -0.51
N ALA A 257 13.26 4.02 -1.64
CA ALA A 257 12.53 5.27 -1.88
C ALA A 257 11.55 5.63 -0.75
N VAL A 258 10.76 4.66 -0.26
CA VAL A 258 9.81 4.84 0.86
C VAL A 258 10.49 5.39 2.11
N LEU A 259 11.68 4.89 2.42
CA LEU A 259 12.45 5.33 3.57
C LEU A 259 13.07 6.71 3.31
N VAL A 260 13.67 6.93 2.14
CA VAL A 260 14.22 8.23 1.73
C VAL A 260 13.18 9.34 1.86
N VAL A 261 11.99 9.14 1.28
CA VAL A 261 10.90 10.12 1.33
C VAL A 261 10.43 10.36 2.76
N SER A 262 10.32 9.31 3.57
CA SER A 262 9.91 9.45 4.98
C SER A 262 10.93 10.21 5.84
N LEU A 263 12.23 9.98 5.62
CA LEU A 263 13.29 10.72 6.32
C LEU A 263 13.37 12.17 5.86
N LEU A 264 13.21 12.40 4.56
CA LEU A 264 13.20 13.74 3.99
C LEU A 264 12.01 14.55 4.49
N GLU A 265 10.82 13.95 4.55
CA GLU A 265 9.62 14.56 5.12
C GLU A 265 9.84 14.99 6.58
N LYS A 266 10.36 14.08 7.42
CA LYS A 266 10.72 14.40 8.81
C LYS A 266 11.70 15.59 8.86
N LYS A 267 12.72 15.61 8.00
CA LYS A 267 13.69 16.72 7.99
C LYS A 267 13.06 18.04 7.55
N ILE A 268 12.20 18.03 6.54
CA ILE A 268 11.50 19.23 6.08
C ILE A 268 10.65 19.80 7.21
N GLN A 269 9.96 18.96 7.98
CA GLN A 269 9.17 19.38 9.15
C GLN A 269 10.04 19.92 10.30
N GLU A 270 11.24 19.35 10.52
CA GLU A 270 12.20 19.87 11.51
C GLU A 270 12.75 21.26 11.13
N VAL A 271 12.92 21.51 9.83
CA VAL A 271 13.59 22.70 9.30
C VAL A 271 12.60 23.83 9.00
N SER A 272 11.39 23.52 8.52
CA SER A 272 10.34 24.48 8.16
C SER A 272 9.34 24.61 9.31
N THR A 273 9.55 25.61 10.18
CA THR A 273 8.66 25.86 11.33
C THR A 273 7.49 26.79 10.98
N GLU A 274 7.55 27.47 9.84
CA GLU A 274 6.51 28.37 9.35
C GLU A 274 5.97 27.90 7.98
N GLU A 275 4.68 28.12 7.71
CA GLU A 275 3.99 27.67 6.48
C GLU A 275 4.53 28.29 5.17
N LYS A 276 5.41 29.30 5.24
CA LYS A 276 5.87 30.07 4.08
C LYS A 276 7.37 29.98 3.79
N GLU A 277 8.13 29.21 4.56
CA GLU A 277 9.58 29.08 4.36
C GLU A 277 9.88 28.12 3.23
N TRP A 278 10.48 28.63 2.15
CA TRP A 278 10.87 27.80 1.02
C TRP A 278 12.07 26.92 1.36
N VAL A 279 11.97 25.64 1.00
CA VAL A 279 13.00 24.63 1.22
C VAL A 279 13.59 24.18 -0.11
N LEU A 280 14.90 24.32 -0.27
CA LEU A 280 15.68 23.74 -1.35
C LEU A 280 16.14 22.35 -0.96
N VAL A 281 15.78 21.34 -1.74
CA VAL A 281 16.26 19.97 -1.54
C VAL A 281 17.21 19.59 -2.67
N SER A 282 18.40 19.13 -2.31
CA SER A 282 19.44 18.67 -3.25
C SER A 282 19.75 17.19 -3.07
N GLY A 283 20.23 16.55 -4.15
CA GLY A 283 20.48 15.10 -4.18
C GLY A 283 19.21 14.26 -4.27
N PHE A 284 18.05 14.90 -4.44
CA PHE A 284 16.73 14.27 -4.59
C PHE A 284 15.94 14.96 -5.71
N PRO A 285 15.15 14.22 -6.51
CA PRO A 285 15.11 12.76 -6.58
C PRO A 285 16.33 12.18 -7.31
N SER A 286 16.85 11.03 -6.87
CA SER A 286 17.89 10.26 -7.60
C SER A 286 17.33 9.24 -8.59
N SER A 287 16.06 8.88 -8.45
CA SER A 287 15.37 7.88 -9.26
C SER A 287 13.90 8.25 -9.51
N LYS A 288 13.26 7.59 -10.49
CA LYS A 288 11.82 7.81 -10.77
C LYS A 288 10.98 7.34 -9.59
N GLU A 289 11.38 6.26 -8.95
CA GLU A 289 10.71 5.64 -7.80
C GLU A 289 10.65 6.60 -6.61
N GLN A 290 11.75 7.32 -6.33
CA GLN A 290 11.79 8.34 -5.29
C GLN A 290 10.81 9.50 -5.57
N LEU A 291 10.78 9.99 -6.82
CA LEU A 291 9.88 11.08 -7.20
C LEU A 291 8.41 10.64 -7.06
N LEU A 292 8.06 9.47 -7.60
CA LEU A 292 6.71 8.94 -7.51
C LEU A 292 6.26 8.72 -6.06
N GLU A 293 7.14 8.23 -5.20
CA GLU A 293 6.83 8.02 -3.79
C GLU A 293 6.62 9.35 -3.05
N PHE A 294 7.40 10.38 -3.36
CA PHE A 294 7.21 11.71 -2.79
C PHE A 294 5.91 12.35 -3.27
N GLU A 295 5.58 12.20 -4.56
CA GLU A 295 4.32 12.72 -5.10
C GLU A 295 3.10 12.05 -4.46
N ARG A 296 3.20 10.73 -4.22
CA ARG A 296 2.17 9.93 -3.56
C ARG A 296 1.96 10.34 -2.10
N LYS A 297 3.04 10.57 -1.34
CA LYS A 297 2.98 10.77 0.12
C LYS A 297 2.91 12.23 0.57
N ASN A 298 3.49 13.15 -0.20
CA ASN A 298 3.72 14.53 0.23
C ASN A 298 2.95 15.52 -0.64
N GLN A 299 3.29 15.63 -1.92
CA GLN A 299 2.62 16.57 -2.83
C GLN A 299 2.77 16.23 -4.31
N TYR A 300 1.66 16.30 -5.04
CA TYR A 300 1.66 16.19 -6.50
C TYR A 300 2.08 17.51 -7.17
N ARG A 301 2.94 17.43 -8.20
CA ARG A 301 3.59 18.53 -8.93
C ARG A 301 4.47 19.44 -8.08
N ASN A 302 5.78 19.35 -8.32
CA ASN A 302 6.82 20.09 -7.61
C ASN A 302 7.58 21.04 -8.54
N TYR A 303 8.16 22.10 -7.96
CA TYR A 303 9.11 22.93 -8.69
C TYR A 303 10.48 22.26 -8.69
N THR A 304 11.07 22.11 -9.88
CA THR A 304 12.42 21.58 -10.03
C THR A 304 13.27 22.56 -10.82
N VAL A 305 14.40 22.97 -10.24
CA VAL A 305 15.41 23.79 -10.90
C VAL A 305 16.51 22.86 -11.43
N LEU A 306 16.71 22.91 -12.75
CA LEU A 306 17.70 22.12 -13.48
C LEU A 306 18.92 22.97 -13.78
N LEU A 307 20.04 22.69 -13.11
CA LEU A 307 21.26 23.50 -13.24
C LEU A 307 22.27 22.93 -14.26
N SER A 308 22.00 21.75 -14.85
CA SER A 308 22.78 21.16 -15.94
C SER A 308 21.98 20.12 -16.74
N GLN A 309 22.46 19.72 -17.93
CA GLN A 309 21.82 18.72 -18.82
C GLN A 309 21.45 17.44 -18.05
N PRO A 310 20.14 17.07 -17.95
CA PRO A 310 19.70 16.00 -17.07
C PRO A 310 19.73 14.61 -17.73
N HIS A 311 19.51 13.58 -16.92
CA HIS A 311 19.05 12.28 -17.42
C HIS A 311 17.68 12.43 -18.10
N ALA A 312 17.50 11.78 -19.26
CA ALA A 312 16.34 11.99 -20.15
C ALA A 312 14.95 11.76 -19.53
N TRP A 313 14.85 11.08 -18.37
CA TRP A 313 13.58 10.78 -17.71
C TRP A 313 12.99 11.99 -16.96
N VAL A 314 13.82 12.92 -16.47
CA VAL A 314 13.37 14.13 -15.75
C VAL A 314 12.57 15.07 -16.68
N LEU A 315 12.86 15.02 -17.99
CA LEU A 315 12.26 15.89 -18.99
C LEU A 315 10.99 15.33 -19.67
N ARG A 316 10.71 14.03 -19.57
CA ARG A 316 9.75 13.38 -20.49
C ARG A 316 8.30 13.29 -20.01
N GLU A 317 7.99 13.39 -18.72
CA GLU A 317 6.61 13.18 -18.23
C GLU A 317 6.12 14.16 -17.17
N GLY A 318 6.98 15.03 -16.65
CA GLY A 318 6.54 16.12 -15.79
C GLY A 318 6.06 17.29 -16.65
N GLY A 319 4.79 17.67 -16.54
CA GLY A 319 4.33 19.00 -16.91
C GLY A 319 4.99 20.08 -16.04
N VAL A 320 6.31 20.19 -16.11
CA VAL A 320 7.13 21.20 -15.44
C VAL A 320 6.91 22.52 -16.20
N MET A 321 5.75 23.14 -15.97
CA MET A 321 5.55 24.54 -16.28
C MET A 321 6.15 25.36 -15.13
N GLY A 322 7.25 26.03 -15.43
CA GLY A 322 7.89 27.00 -14.55
C GLY A 322 9.39 27.15 -14.81
N PHE A 323 9.78 27.44 -16.05
CA PHE A 323 11.14 27.85 -16.35
C PHE A 323 11.32 29.30 -15.91
N CYS A 324 12.27 29.56 -14.99
CA CYS A 324 12.93 30.86 -14.90
C CYS A 324 14.41 30.61 -15.18
N CYS A 325 14.89 31.11 -16.32
CA CYS A 325 16.31 31.21 -16.64
C CYS A 325 16.96 32.29 -15.77
#